data_AF-V2WNP9-F1
#
_entry.id   AF-V2WNP9-F1
#
_cell.length_a   1.000
_cell.length_b   1.000
_cell.length_c   1.000
_cell.angle_alpha   90.00
_cell.angle_beta   90.00
_cell.angle_gamma   90.00
#
_symmetry.space_group_name_H-M   'P 1'
#
loop_
_entity.id
_entity.type
_entity.pdbx_description
1 polymer ?
#
loop_
_entity_poly.entity_id
_entity_poly.type
_entity_poly.pdbx_seq_one_letter_code
_entity_poly.pdbx_strand_id
1 'polypeptide(L)'
;MAEDKKPSGSRPKREELRVEEAVIGSAMPVQVVLAVKEVKATLPRAFTGARKDTKKFLREVLIYVALNPKVFPDDRSKKLFLLSYMTDGPGEFWKNDKTDLLLAFNPEAEKVTWADFLEDFKTSFEPLDPALKAQLELKDLRMKERADKYTYQFTYLAKQTGYNDAAQIVAFKRGLPRSLALKIMTRLEGAPTTIKDWMNATILFDESYKQAQEYGKTWDEEHGGKKPQRNF
;
A
#
# COMPACT_ATOMS: atom_id res chain seq x y z
N MET A 1 -42.68 98.43 43.36
CA MET A 1 -41.55 97.49 43.36
C MET A 1 -42.14 96.10 43.63
N ALA A 2 -42.14 95.08 42.78
CA ALA A 2 -41.86 94.86 41.36
C ALA A 2 -42.50 93.48 41.02
N GLU A 3 -42.86 93.25 39.76
CA GLU A 3 -43.56 92.06 39.26
C GLU A 3 -42.68 90.78 39.13
N ASP A 4 -43.38 89.65 39.03
CA ASP A 4 -43.20 88.55 38.05
C ASP A 4 -42.39 87.25 38.31
N LYS A 5 -43.11 86.15 38.02
CA LYS A 5 -42.85 84.79 37.47
C LYS A 5 -41.46 84.09 37.41
N LYS A 6 -41.50 82.83 37.94
CA LYS A 6 -41.09 81.50 37.34
C LYS A 6 -39.57 81.11 37.30
N PRO A 7 -39.21 79.84 36.97
CA PRO A 7 -38.85 78.75 37.92
C PRO A 7 -37.44 78.14 37.67
N SER A 8 -36.93 77.24 38.52
CA SER A 8 -35.87 76.30 38.09
C SER A 8 -35.63 75.10 39.02
N GLY A 9 -35.62 73.90 38.43
CA GLY A 9 -34.53 72.94 38.59
C GLY A 9 -34.51 72.05 39.84
N SER A 10 -35.18 70.90 39.75
CA SER A 10 -35.03 69.79 40.69
C SER A 10 -33.72 69.02 40.49
N ARG A 11 -32.95 68.80 41.56
CA ARG A 11 -32.23 67.54 41.82
C ARG A 11 -31.72 67.46 43.27
N PRO A 12 -32.15 66.47 44.08
CA PRO A 12 -31.37 66.05 45.23
C PRO A 12 -30.51 64.83 44.87
N LYS A 13 -29.33 64.79 45.46
CA LYS A 13 -28.35 63.72 45.42
C LYS A 13 -28.34 63.04 46.80
N ARG A 14 -28.31 61.70 46.77
CA ARG A 14 -27.78 60.73 47.76
C ARG A 14 -28.63 60.33 48.97
N GLU A 15 -28.94 59.04 49.04
CA GLU A 15 -28.63 58.20 50.20
C GLU A 15 -28.44 56.72 49.77
N GLU A 16 -27.69 55.96 50.56
CA GLU A 16 -26.82 54.84 50.18
C GLU A 16 -27.42 53.42 50.34
N LEU A 17 -26.86 52.50 49.54
CA LEU A 17 -26.59 51.08 49.80
C LEU A 17 -27.75 50.09 50.06
N ARG A 18 -27.97 49.20 49.08
CA ARG A 18 -27.99 47.74 49.31
C ARG A 18 -27.54 47.00 48.04
N VAL A 19 -26.53 46.16 48.23
CA VAL A 19 -25.95 45.25 47.24
C VAL A 19 -26.85 44.02 47.10
N GLU A 20 -27.28 43.69 45.90
CA GLU A 20 -27.34 42.30 45.41
C GLU A 20 -26.98 42.31 43.92
N GLU A 21 -25.78 41.82 43.59
CA GLU A 21 -25.39 41.54 42.22
C GLU A 21 -26.21 40.34 41.71
N ALA A 22 -27.14 40.61 40.79
CA ALA A 22 -27.67 39.60 39.89
C ALA A 22 -27.15 39.91 38.47
N VAL A 23 -25.88 39.55 38.21
CA VAL A 23 -25.37 39.46 36.83
C VAL A 23 -25.62 38.03 36.34
N ILE A 24 -26.74 37.83 35.64
CA ILE A 24 -26.93 36.64 34.81
C ILE A 24 -26.09 36.84 33.55
N GLY A 25 -24.78 36.62 33.68
CA GLY A 25 -23.87 36.47 32.56
C GLY A 25 -23.94 35.03 32.07
N SER A 26 -24.80 34.74 31.10
CA SER A 26 -24.79 33.48 30.37
C SER A 26 -23.51 33.41 29.51
N ALA A 27 -22.41 32.98 30.11
CA ALA A 27 -21.23 32.55 29.39
C ALA A 27 -21.55 31.21 28.71
N MET A 28 -22.03 31.26 27.47
CA MET A 28 -22.05 30.09 26.60
C MET A 28 -20.60 29.63 26.40
N PRO A 29 -20.23 28.38 26.70
CA PRO A 29 -18.92 27.89 26.31
C PRO A 29 -18.90 27.85 24.78
N VAL A 30 -18.08 28.71 24.16
CA VAL A 30 -17.74 28.62 22.75
C VAL A 30 -17.00 27.29 22.56
N GLN A 31 -17.75 26.25 22.20
CA GLN A 31 -17.16 25.01 21.72
C GLN A 31 -16.49 25.30 20.39
N VAL A 32 -15.16 25.42 20.44
CA VAL A 32 -14.31 25.41 19.26
C VAL A 32 -14.50 24.04 18.60
N VAL A 33 -15.41 23.95 17.64
CA VAL A 33 -15.48 22.81 16.73
C VAL A 33 -14.19 22.85 15.92
N LEU A 34 -13.17 22.12 16.37
CA LEU A 34 -11.96 21.87 15.59
C LEU A 34 -12.40 21.22 14.29
N ALA A 35 -12.42 21.99 13.20
CA ALA A 35 -12.67 21.45 11.87
C ALA A 35 -11.69 20.30 11.63
N VAL A 36 -12.22 19.07 11.55
CA VAL A 36 -11.42 17.88 11.26
C VAL A 36 -10.94 18.02 9.82
N LYS A 37 -9.72 18.49 9.65
CA LYS A 37 -9.10 18.63 8.33
C LYS A 37 -8.60 17.25 7.90
N GLU A 38 -9.27 16.68 6.91
CA GLU A 38 -8.84 15.46 6.22
C GLU A 38 -7.48 15.68 5.56
N VAL A 39 -6.59 14.71 5.69
CA VAL A 39 -5.32 14.65 4.96
C VAL A 39 -5.65 14.39 3.50
N LYS A 40 -5.22 15.31 2.62
CA LYS A 40 -5.34 15.18 1.16
C LYS A 40 -4.42 14.08 0.64
N ALA A 41 -4.82 12.82 0.84
CA ALA A 41 -4.20 11.65 0.26
C ALA A 41 -4.93 11.26 -1.04
N THR A 42 -4.27 10.48 -1.90
CA THR A 42 -4.92 9.90 -3.08
C THR A 42 -6.03 8.96 -2.63
N LEU A 43 -7.23 9.14 -3.18
CA LEU A 43 -8.37 8.26 -2.91
C LEU A 43 -8.12 6.85 -3.45
N PRO A 44 -8.65 5.79 -2.82
CA PRO A 44 -8.61 4.44 -3.37
C PRO A 44 -9.22 4.37 -4.76
N ARG A 45 -8.75 3.43 -5.57
CA ARG A 45 -9.39 3.11 -6.85
C ARG A 45 -10.68 2.30 -6.65
N ALA A 46 -11.59 2.41 -7.63
CA ALA A 46 -12.75 1.55 -7.71
C ALA A 46 -12.34 0.07 -7.81
N PHE A 47 -13.07 -0.80 -7.10
CA PHE A 47 -12.79 -2.23 -7.02
C PHE A 47 -13.98 -3.07 -7.49
N THR A 48 -13.75 -3.85 -8.55
CA THR A 48 -14.78 -4.68 -9.18
C THR A 48 -14.93 -6.09 -8.64
N GLY A 49 -14.22 -6.42 -7.56
CA GLY A 49 -14.14 -7.80 -7.06
C GLY A 49 -13.10 -8.67 -7.76
N ALA A 50 -12.27 -8.10 -8.65
CA ALA A 50 -11.23 -8.84 -9.35
C ALA A 50 -10.11 -9.30 -8.40
N ARG A 51 -9.94 -10.62 -8.24
CA ARG A 51 -8.96 -11.22 -7.30
C ARG A 51 -7.52 -10.72 -7.45
N LYS A 52 -7.12 -10.35 -8.67
CA LYS A 52 -5.78 -9.82 -8.97
C LYS A 52 -5.54 -8.42 -8.38
N ASP A 53 -6.61 -7.67 -8.15
CA ASP A 53 -6.57 -6.28 -7.71
C ASP A 53 -6.83 -6.15 -6.18
N THR A 54 -7.29 -7.22 -5.51
CA THR A 54 -7.65 -7.26 -4.09
C THR A 54 -6.57 -6.69 -3.17
N LYS A 55 -5.33 -7.22 -3.26
CA LYS A 55 -4.21 -6.77 -2.40
C LYS A 55 -3.91 -5.29 -2.58
N LYS A 56 -4.01 -4.81 -3.82
CA LYS A 56 -3.72 -3.42 -4.18
C LYS A 56 -4.78 -2.47 -3.64
N PHE A 57 -6.04 -2.80 -3.89
CA PHE A 57 -7.19 -2.05 -3.39
C PHE A 57 -7.18 -1.97 -1.86
N LEU A 58 -7.03 -3.11 -1.18
CA LEU A 58 -7.00 -3.16 0.28
C LEU A 58 -5.87 -2.30 0.85
N ARG A 59 -4.69 -2.30 0.21
CA ARG A 59 -3.56 -1.46 0.62
C ARG A 59 -3.88 0.04 0.52
N GLU A 60 -4.54 0.46 -0.56
CA GLU A 60 -4.95 1.87 -0.76
C GLU A 60 -5.95 2.31 0.31
N VAL A 61 -6.97 1.49 0.59
CA VAL A 61 -7.97 1.77 1.64
C VAL A 61 -7.30 1.88 3.01
N LEU A 62 -6.44 0.93 3.38
CA LEU A 62 -5.76 0.91 4.68
C LEU A 62 -4.88 2.14 4.89
N ILE A 63 -4.15 2.58 3.86
CA ILE A 63 -3.32 3.80 3.92
C ILE A 63 -4.22 5.01 4.14
N TYR A 64 -5.32 5.14 3.40
CA TYR A 64 -6.21 6.28 3.49
C TYR A 64 -6.86 6.40 4.88
N VAL A 65 -7.37 5.28 5.41
CA VAL A 65 -7.97 5.22 6.76
C VAL A 65 -6.94 5.57 7.82
N ALA A 66 -5.73 5.03 7.73
CA ALA A 66 -4.65 5.30 8.69
C ALA A 66 -4.18 6.76 8.70
N LEU A 67 -4.23 7.44 7.53
CA LEU A 67 -3.89 8.86 7.42
C LEU A 67 -5.00 9.78 7.98
N ASN A 68 -6.24 9.27 8.10
CA ASN A 68 -7.42 10.06 8.44
C ASN A 68 -8.18 9.52 9.67
N PRO A 69 -7.51 9.27 10.81
CA PRO A 69 -8.14 8.61 11.96
C PRO A 69 -9.32 9.39 12.57
N LYS A 70 -9.33 10.72 12.43
CA LYS A 70 -10.43 11.57 12.91
C LYS A 70 -11.67 11.50 12.01
N VAL A 71 -11.51 11.16 10.73
CA VAL A 71 -12.60 10.96 9.76
C VAL A 71 -13.20 9.56 9.93
N PHE A 72 -12.39 8.60 10.37
CA PHE A 72 -12.78 7.21 10.58
C PHE A 72 -12.65 6.79 12.06
N PRO A 73 -13.42 7.40 12.98
CA PRO A 73 -13.25 7.20 14.42
C PRO A 73 -13.69 5.80 14.89
N ASP A 74 -14.56 5.13 14.13
CA ASP A 74 -15.16 3.84 14.49
C ASP A 74 -15.06 2.83 13.34
N ASP A 75 -15.37 1.57 13.62
CA ASP A 75 -15.27 0.50 12.63
C ASP A 75 -16.35 0.61 11.54
N ARG A 76 -17.51 1.18 11.83
CA ARG A 76 -18.58 1.34 10.86
C ARG A 76 -18.20 2.31 9.74
N SER A 77 -17.64 3.47 10.09
CA SER A 77 -17.15 4.47 9.13
C SER A 77 -16.06 3.89 8.23
N LYS A 78 -15.15 3.06 8.76
CA LYS A 78 -14.12 2.35 7.97
C LYS A 78 -14.73 1.34 6.99
N LYS A 79 -15.70 0.52 7.44
CA LYS A 79 -16.41 -0.45 6.59
C LYS A 79 -17.16 0.24 5.45
N LEU A 80 -17.96 1.26 5.78
CA LEU A 80 -18.72 2.03 4.78
C LEU A 80 -17.80 2.74 3.78
N PHE A 81 -16.66 3.24 4.25
CA PHE A 81 -15.65 3.82 3.36
C PHE A 81 -15.13 2.79 2.36
N LEU A 82 -14.67 1.60 2.82
CA LEU A 82 -14.22 0.54 1.92
C LEU A 82 -15.31 0.17 0.90
N LEU A 83 -16.56 -0.04 1.37
CA LEU A 83 -17.71 -0.42 0.55
C LEU A 83 -18.04 0.63 -0.51
N SER A 84 -17.83 1.93 -0.22
CA SER A 84 -18.13 3.00 -1.18
C SER A 84 -17.26 2.97 -2.43
N TYR A 85 -16.07 2.34 -2.38
CA TYR A 85 -15.19 2.15 -3.53
C TYR A 85 -15.36 0.80 -4.23
N MET A 86 -16.28 -0.05 -3.77
CA MET A 86 -16.64 -1.27 -4.51
C MET A 86 -17.70 -0.93 -5.57
N THR A 87 -17.46 -1.35 -6.80
CA THR A 87 -18.32 -1.04 -7.96
C THR A 87 -18.40 -2.24 -8.90
N ASP A 88 -19.54 -2.50 -9.52
CA ASP A 88 -19.69 -3.53 -10.56
C ASP A 88 -19.28 -4.97 -10.15
N GLY A 89 -19.61 -5.93 -11.03
CA GLY A 89 -19.08 -7.29 -10.98
C GLY A 89 -19.34 -8.03 -9.66
N PRO A 90 -18.48 -9.01 -9.30
CA PRO A 90 -18.59 -9.74 -8.04
C PRO A 90 -18.49 -8.85 -6.79
N GLY A 91 -17.82 -7.70 -6.90
CA GLY A 91 -17.67 -6.75 -5.80
C GLY A 91 -19.00 -6.12 -5.37
N GLU A 92 -19.88 -5.84 -6.32
CA GLU A 92 -21.18 -5.20 -6.06
C GLU A 92 -22.11 -6.06 -5.21
N PHE A 93 -22.19 -7.37 -5.48
CA PHE A 93 -23.03 -8.28 -4.68
C PHE A 93 -22.60 -8.33 -3.22
N TRP A 94 -21.28 -8.48 -2.98
CA TRP A 94 -20.73 -8.48 -1.63
C TRP A 94 -20.92 -7.12 -0.95
N LYS A 95 -20.75 -6.02 -1.69
CA LYS A 95 -20.97 -4.67 -1.19
C LYS A 95 -22.40 -4.49 -0.69
N ASN A 96 -23.39 -4.86 -1.50
CA ASN A 96 -24.80 -4.61 -1.20
C ASN A 96 -25.23 -5.36 0.07
N ASP A 97 -24.89 -6.65 0.18
CA ASP A 97 -25.17 -7.47 1.37
C ASP A 97 -24.64 -6.84 2.67
N LYS A 98 -23.39 -6.37 2.65
CA LYS A 98 -22.76 -5.75 3.84
C LYS A 98 -23.27 -4.34 4.10
N THR A 99 -23.51 -3.56 3.04
CA THR A 99 -23.95 -2.15 3.16
C THR A 99 -25.34 -2.07 3.73
N ASP A 100 -26.27 -2.93 3.28
CA ASP A 100 -27.66 -2.93 3.74
C ASP A 100 -27.74 -3.17 5.25
N LEU A 101 -26.96 -4.13 5.77
CA LEU A 101 -26.89 -4.41 7.21
C LEU A 101 -26.30 -3.24 8.02
N LEU A 102 -25.25 -2.58 7.51
CA LEU A 102 -24.61 -1.44 8.18
C LEU A 102 -25.46 -0.17 8.13
N LEU A 103 -26.24 0.04 7.07
CA LEU A 103 -27.17 1.17 6.98
C LEU A 103 -28.41 0.95 7.83
N ALA A 104 -28.85 -0.30 8.00
CA ALA A 104 -29.95 -0.67 8.89
C ALA A 104 -29.57 -0.70 10.39
N PHE A 105 -28.34 -0.31 10.77
CA PHE A 105 -27.85 -0.38 12.15
C PHE A 105 -28.02 -1.79 12.76
N ASN A 106 -27.80 -2.83 11.96
CA ASN A 106 -27.96 -4.19 12.42
C ASN A 106 -26.96 -4.50 13.56
N PRO A 107 -27.41 -4.95 14.74
CA PRO A 107 -26.54 -5.16 15.90
C PRO A 107 -25.41 -6.16 15.67
N GLU A 108 -25.64 -7.22 14.88
CA GLU A 108 -24.62 -8.22 14.59
C GLU A 108 -23.57 -7.68 13.62
N ALA A 109 -23.99 -6.95 12.58
CA ALA A 109 -23.06 -6.31 11.64
C ALA A 109 -22.23 -5.19 12.28
N GLU A 110 -22.79 -4.48 13.27
CA GLU A 110 -22.06 -3.46 14.03
C GLU A 110 -21.01 -4.08 14.97
N LYS A 111 -21.29 -5.24 15.58
CA LYS A 111 -20.34 -5.98 16.44
C LYS A 111 -19.10 -6.49 15.69
N VAL A 112 -19.21 -6.78 14.39
CA VAL A 112 -18.07 -7.22 13.58
C VAL A 112 -16.95 -6.18 13.69
N THR A 113 -15.75 -6.55 14.09
CA THR A 113 -14.66 -5.56 14.18
C THR A 113 -14.15 -5.19 12.79
N TRP A 114 -13.40 -4.09 12.68
CA TRP A 114 -12.71 -3.75 11.44
C TRP A 114 -11.76 -4.88 10.99
N ALA A 115 -11.09 -5.55 11.94
CA ALA A 115 -10.22 -6.66 11.64
C ALA A 115 -10.98 -7.86 11.04
N ASP A 116 -12.09 -8.26 11.66
CA ASP A 116 -12.90 -9.38 11.18
C ASP A 116 -13.52 -9.10 9.80
N PHE A 117 -13.96 -7.85 9.57
CA PHE A 117 -14.47 -7.43 8.27
C PHE A 117 -13.39 -7.51 7.17
N LEU A 118 -12.15 -7.16 7.48
CA LEU A 118 -11.03 -7.30 6.53
C LEU A 118 -10.70 -8.76 6.24
N GLU A 119 -10.80 -9.65 7.22
CA GLU A 119 -10.61 -11.09 7.00
C GLU A 119 -11.72 -11.68 6.14
N ASP A 120 -12.97 -11.28 6.34
CA ASP A 120 -14.10 -11.66 5.47
C ASP A 120 -13.90 -11.15 4.03
N PHE A 121 -13.47 -9.90 3.88
CA PHE A 121 -13.10 -9.33 2.58
C PHE A 121 -11.98 -10.13 1.90
N LYS A 122 -10.90 -10.46 2.63
CA LYS A 122 -9.81 -11.27 2.08
C LYS A 122 -10.28 -12.67 1.71
N THR A 123 -11.09 -13.31 2.53
CA THR A 123 -11.64 -14.64 2.26
C THR A 123 -12.49 -14.64 0.98
N SER A 124 -13.23 -13.56 0.73
CA SER A 124 -14.09 -13.42 -0.44
C SER A 124 -13.30 -13.15 -1.73
N PHE A 125 -12.22 -12.35 -1.66
CA PHE A 125 -11.56 -11.79 -2.85
C PHE A 125 -10.07 -12.13 -3.00
N GLU A 126 -9.39 -12.67 -2.01
CA GLU A 126 -8.04 -13.19 -2.20
C GLU A 126 -8.08 -14.53 -2.94
N PRO A 127 -7.04 -14.89 -3.71
CA PRO A 127 -6.93 -16.22 -4.28
C PRO A 127 -6.96 -17.28 -3.18
N LEU A 128 -7.77 -18.34 -3.38
CA LEU A 128 -7.91 -19.46 -2.44
C LEU A 128 -6.58 -20.14 -2.06
N ASP A 129 -5.59 -20.10 -2.96
CA ASP A 129 -4.26 -20.62 -2.68
C ASP A 129 -3.16 -19.74 -3.33
N PRO A 130 -2.72 -18.68 -2.63
CA PRO A 130 -1.66 -17.80 -3.14
C PRO A 130 -0.31 -18.52 -3.21
N ALA A 131 -0.09 -19.55 -2.37
CA ALA A 131 1.11 -20.34 -2.39
C ALA A 131 1.16 -21.21 -3.65
N LEU A 132 0.11 -21.99 -3.94
CA LEU A 132 0.02 -22.79 -5.17
C LEU A 132 0.16 -21.91 -6.42
N LYS A 133 -0.50 -20.75 -6.46
CA LYS A 133 -0.34 -19.81 -7.58
C LYS A 133 1.12 -19.37 -7.73
N ALA A 134 1.78 -18.96 -6.65
CA ALA A 134 3.18 -18.57 -6.69
C ALA A 134 4.10 -19.73 -7.08
N GLN A 135 3.80 -20.96 -6.66
CA GLN A 135 4.52 -22.17 -7.06
C GLN A 135 4.37 -22.46 -8.57
N LEU A 136 3.17 -22.30 -9.12
CA LEU A 136 2.92 -22.42 -10.56
C LEU A 136 3.65 -21.33 -11.35
N GLU A 137 3.57 -20.07 -10.91
CA GLU A 137 4.31 -18.97 -11.55
C GLU A 137 5.83 -19.17 -11.47
N LEU A 138 6.37 -19.68 -10.34
CA LEU A 138 7.78 -20.05 -10.24
C LEU A 138 8.18 -21.16 -11.20
N LYS A 139 7.30 -22.14 -11.45
CA LYS A 139 7.57 -23.24 -12.37
C LYS A 139 7.77 -22.72 -13.80
N ASP A 140 7.07 -21.66 -14.17
CA ASP A 140 7.10 -21.05 -15.50
C ASP A 140 8.06 -19.85 -15.60
N LEU A 141 8.56 -19.34 -14.48
CA LEU A 141 9.52 -18.24 -14.45
C LEU A 141 10.83 -18.64 -15.15
N ARG A 142 11.24 -17.84 -16.14
CA ARG A 142 12.50 -18.02 -16.87
C ARG A 142 13.29 -16.72 -16.86
N MET A 143 14.59 -16.82 -16.64
CA MET A 143 15.53 -15.74 -16.86
C MET A 143 15.56 -15.41 -18.36
N LYS A 144 15.26 -14.15 -18.68
CA LYS A 144 15.38 -13.61 -20.04
C LYS A 144 16.74 -12.93 -20.17
N GLU A 145 16.77 -11.60 -20.16
CA GLU A 145 17.98 -10.84 -20.50
C GLU A 145 18.79 -10.33 -19.31
N ARG A 146 18.16 -10.11 -18.15
CA ARG A 146 18.86 -9.58 -16.97
C ARG A 146 18.69 -10.47 -15.75
N ALA A 147 19.81 -10.85 -15.16
CA ALA A 147 19.84 -11.64 -13.93
C ALA A 147 19.18 -10.91 -12.76
N ASP A 148 19.43 -9.61 -12.57
CA ASP A 148 18.87 -8.81 -11.48
C ASP A 148 17.33 -8.75 -11.48
N LYS A 149 16.73 -8.62 -12.67
CA LYS A 149 15.28 -8.64 -12.85
C LYS A 149 14.71 -10.02 -12.53
N TYR A 150 15.40 -11.07 -12.97
CA TYR A 150 15.00 -12.45 -12.68
C TYR A 150 15.10 -12.77 -11.18
N THR A 151 16.19 -12.40 -10.50
CA THR A 151 16.35 -12.63 -9.06
C THR A 151 15.31 -11.88 -8.24
N TYR A 152 14.97 -10.64 -8.63
CA TYR A 152 13.89 -9.88 -8.01
C TYR A 152 12.53 -10.58 -8.13
N GLN A 153 12.15 -10.97 -9.35
CA GLN A 153 10.89 -11.67 -9.61
C GLN A 153 10.81 -13.01 -8.88
N PHE A 154 11.90 -13.78 -8.91
CA PHE A 154 11.99 -15.04 -8.19
C PHE A 154 11.80 -14.83 -6.68
N THR A 155 12.52 -13.87 -6.09
CA THR A 155 12.44 -13.58 -4.65
C THR A 155 11.02 -13.19 -4.23
N TYR A 156 10.34 -12.39 -5.06
CA TYR A 156 8.96 -11.98 -4.81
C TYR A 156 8.00 -13.18 -4.76
N LEU A 157 8.13 -14.12 -5.70
CA LEU A 157 7.29 -15.33 -5.74
C LEU A 157 7.67 -16.32 -4.65
N ALA A 158 8.96 -16.58 -4.44
CA ALA A 158 9.47 -17.53 -3.45
C ALA A 158 8.98 -17.23 -2.03
N LYS A 159 8.92 -15.94 -1.64
CA LYS A 159 8.37 -15.49 -0.35
C LYS A 159 6.92 -15.92 -0.11
N GLN A 160 6.15 -16.20 -1.16
CA GLN A 160 4.74 -16.58 -1.07
C GLN A 160 4.55 -18.11 -1.05
N THR A 161 5.60 -18.90 -1.29
CA THR A 161 5.50 -20.36 -1.42
C THR A 161 5.77 -21.15 -0.15
N GLY A 162 6.45 -20.55 0.83
CA GLY A 162 6.96 -21.27 2.01
C GLY A 162 8.13 -22.22 1.72
N TYR A 163 8.74 -22.18 0.52
CA TYR A 163 9.88 -23.03 0.18
C TYR A 163 11.11 -22.74 1.05
N ASN A 164 11.75 -23.80 1.54
CA ASN A 164 13.08 -23.73 2.12
C ASN A 164 14.15 -23.54 1.04
N ASP A 165 15.41 -23.29 1.44
CA ASP A 165 16.51 -23.03 0.52
C ASP A 165 16.71 -24.15 -0.51
N ALA A 166 16.63 -25.42 -0.10
CA ALA A 166 16.79 -26.56 -1.00
C ALA A 166 15.73 -26.54 -2.12
N ALA A 167 14.46 -26.33 -1.78
CA ALA A 167 13.37 -26.23 -2.74
C ALA A 167 13.50 -24.98 -3.62
N GLN A 168 13.90 -23.84 -3.04
CA GLN A 168 14.15 -22.62 -3.80
C GLN A 168 15.29 -22.79 -4.80
N ILE A 169 16.39 -23.46 -4.44
CA ILE A 169 17.52 -23.71 -5.36
C ILE A 169 17.07 -24.56 -6.55
N VAL A 170 16.28 -25.61 -6.32
CA VAL A 170 15.74 -26.45 -7.41
C VAL A 170 14.85 -25.62 -8.35
N ALA A 171 13.95 -24.81 -7.80
CA ALA A 171 13.09 -23.94 -8.58
C ALA A 171 13.90 -22.86 -9.34
N PHE A 172 14.88 -22.25 -8.70
CA PHE A 172 15.71 -21.19 -9.27
C PHE A 172 16.53 -21.70 -10.44
N LYS A 173 17.17 -22.87 -10.30
CA LYS A 173 17.93 -23.52 -11.38
C LYS A 173 17.07 -23.79 -12.62
N ARG A 174 15.82 -24.19 -12.44
CA ARG A 174 14.88 -24.46 -13.54
C ARG A 174 14.62 -23.22 -14.40
N GLY A 175 14.69 -22.03 -13.81
CA GLY A 175 14.50 -20.78 -14.53
C GLY A 175 15.74 -20.25 -15.25
N LEU A 176 16.93 -20.79 -14.98
CA LEU A 176 18.19 -20.32 -15.58
C LEU A 176 18.47 -20.95 -16.95
N PRO A 177 19.22 -20.26 -17.84
CA PRO A 177 19.85 -20.90 -18.99
C PRO A 177 20.74 -22.06 -18.55
N ARG A 178 20.66 -23.20 -19.24
CA ARG A 178 21.40 -24.43 -18.88
C ARG A 178 22.91 -24.19 -18.76
N SER A 179 23.50 -23.43 -19.68
CA SER A 179 24.92 -23.09 -19.67
C SER A 179 25.34 -22.32 -18.41
N LEU A 180 24.52 -21.34 -18.01
CA LEU A 180 24.75 -20.54 -16.82
C LEU A 180 24.62 -21.38 -15.55
N ALA A 181 23.56 -22.19 -15.44
CA ALA A 181 23.36 -23.08 -14.31
C ALA A 181 24.55 -24.03 -14.13
N LEU A 182 25.03 -24.67 -15.20
CA LEU A 182 26.20 -25.56 -15.16
C LEU A 182 27.46 -24.80 -14.74
N LYS A 183 27.71 -23.61 -15.28
CA LYS A 183 28.86 -22.78 -14.92
C LYS A 183 28.88 -22.43 -13.43
N ILE A 184 27.72 -22.16 -12.83
CA ILE A 184 27.60 -21.91 -11.39
C ILE A 184 27.83 -23.18 -10.58
N MET A 185 27.40 -24.35 -11.05
CA MET A 185 27.61 -25.63 -10.36
C MET A 185 29.08 -26.06 -10.33
N THR A 186 29.86 -25.68 -11.35
CA THR A 186 31.26 -26.09 -11.53
C THR A 186 32.26 -25.01 -11.12
N ARG A 187 31.86 -24.08 -10.24
CA ARG A 187 32.76 -23.07 -9.67
C ARG A 187 33.87 -23.73 -8.84
N LEU A 188 35.02 -23.09 -8.77
CA LEU A 188 36.15 -23.54 -7.95
C LEU A 188 35.80 -23.58 -6.46
N GLU A 189 34.96 -22.65 -5.98
CA GLU A 189 34.48 -22.63 -4.60
C GLU A 189 33.44 -23.72 -4.30
N GLY A 190 33.05 -24.52 -5.30
CA GLY A 190 31.98 -25.50 -5.20
C GLY A 190 30.60 -24.94 -5.56
N ALA A 191 29.61 -25.84 -5.62
CA ALA A 191 28.23 -25.46 -5.91
C ALA A 191 27.63 -24.67 -4.74
N PRO A 192 26.96 -23.53 -4.98
CA PRO A 192 26.34 -22.78 -3.90
C PRO A 192 25.26 -23.58 -3.17
N THR A 193 25.15 -23.40 -1.85
CA THR A 193 24.24 -24.17 -0.98
C THR A 193 23.05 -23.37 -0.47
N THR A 194 23.08 -22.04 -0.61
CA THR A 194 21.97 -21.14 -0.25
C THR A 194 21.38 -20.49 -1.49
N ILE A 195 20.10 -20.13 -1.44
CA ILE A 195 19.46 -19.41 -2.55
C ILE A 195 20.11 -18.05 -2.81
N LYS A 196 20.56 -17.39 -1.75
CA LYS A 196 21.26 -16.10 -1.83
C LYS A 196 22.55 -16.21 -2.64
N ASP A 197 23.35 -17.25 -2.39
CA ASP A 197 24.61 -17.45 -3.12
C ASP A 197 24.36 -17.84 -4.58
N TRP A 198 23.29 -18.59 -4.86
CA TRP A 198 22.83 -18.86 -6.23
C TRP A 198 22.47 -17.58 -6.99
N MET A 199 21.73 -16.67 -6.35
CA MET A 199 21.35 -15.39 -6.95
C MET A 199 22.57 -14.50 -7.21
N ASN A 200 23.47 -14.38 -6.22
CA ASN A 200 24.69 -13.59 -6.36
C ASN A 200 25.59 -14.11 -7.49
N ALA A 201 25.79 -15.43 -7.55
CA ALA A 201 26.57 -16.05 -8.63
C ALA A 201 25.94 -15.82 -10.01
N THR A 202 24.60 -15.89 -10.09
CA THR A 202 23.87 -15.64 -11.34
C THR A 202 24.09 -14.23 -11.85
N ILE A 203 23.99 -13.23 -10.98
CA ILE A 203 24.25 -11.82 -11.32
C ILE A 203 25.69 -11.64 -11.77
N LEU A 204 26.64 -12.14 -10.98
CA LEU A 204 28.08 -12.03 -11.28
C LEU A 204 28.42 -12.59 -12.67
N PHE A 205 27.94 -13.80 -12.99
CA PHE A 205 28.26 -14.43 -14.27
C PHE A 205 27.52 -13.80 -15.45
N ASP A 206 26.30 -13.30 -15.27
CA ASP A 206 25.56 -12.56 -16.29
C ASP A 206 26.27 -11.24 -16.65
N GLU A 207 26.69 -10.48 -15.63
CA GLU A 207 27.45 -9.23 -15.80
C GLU A 207 28.82 -9.49 -16.44
N SER A 208 29.55 -10.50 -15.94
CA SER A 208 30.85 -10.89 -16.50
C SER A 208 30.74 -11.31 -17.97
N TYR A 209 29.67 -12.01 -18.35
CA TYR A 209 29.42 -12.39 -19.73
C TYR A 209 29.14 -11.18 -20.62
N LYS A 210 28.34 -10.22 -20.13
CA LYS A 210 28.08 -8.96 -20.85
C LYS A 210 29.36 -8.15 -21.07
N GLN A 211 30.19 -8.01 -20.05
CA GLN A 211 31.50 -7.36 -20.16
C GLN A 211 32.40 -8.05 -21.19
N ALA A 212 32.46 -9.38 -21.16
CA ALA A 212 33.26 -10.14 -22.14
C ALA A 212 32.74 -9.99 -23.57
N GLN A 213 31.42 -9.93 -23.77
CA GLN A 213 30.80 -9.67 -25.06
C GLN A 213 31.13 -8.26 -25.58
N GLU A 214 31.09 -7.25 -24.72
CA GLU A 214 31.46 -5.87 -25.06
C GLU A 214 32.95 -5.77 -25.42
N TYR A 215 33.83 -6.36 -24.61
CA TYR A 215 35.26 -6.38 -24.88
C TYR A 215 35.63 -7.17 -26.15
N GLY A 216 34.92 -8.26 -26.44
CA GLY A 216 35.10 -9.03 -27.67
C GLY A 216 34.82 -8.18 -28.92
N LYS A 217 33.77 -7.34 -28.90
CA LYS A 217 33.47 -6.41 -30.00
C LYS A 217 34.59 -5.39 -30.20
N THR A 218 35.08 -4.79 -29.12
CA THR A 218 36.20 -3.83 -29.21
C THR A 218 37.47 -4.53 -29.73
N TRP A 219 37.73 -5.76 -29.29
CA TRP A 219 38.87 -6.53 -29.75
C TRP A 219 38.79 -6.86 -31.25
N ASP A 220 37.62 -7.28 -31.73
CA ASP A 220 37.38 -7.55 -33.15
C ASP A 220 37.47 -6.28 -34.02
N GLU A 221 37.05 -5.12 -33.52
CA GLU A 221 37.22 -3.82 -34.21
C GLU A 221 38.71 -3.44 -34.32
N GLU A 222 39.48 -3.64 -33.27
CA GLU A 222 40.92 -3.34 -33.22
C GLU A 222 41.76 -4.33 -34.05
N HIS A 223 41.37 -5.61 -34.12
CA HIS A 223 42.21 -6.69 -34.65
C HIS A 223 41.63 -7.42 -35.87
N GLY A 224 40.34 -7.27 -36.18
CA GLY A 224 39.63 -7.98 -37.26
C GLY A 224 39.92 -7.48 -38.68
N GLY A 225 40.70 -6.40 -38.84
CA GLY A 225 41.02 -5.78 -40.13
C GLY A 225 42.14 -6.43 -40.95
N LYS A 226 42.92 -7.38 -40.42
CA LYS A 226 44.03 -7.99 -41.19
C LYS A 226 43.61 -9.28 -41.88
N LYS A 227 43.03 -9.18 -43.07
CA LYS A 227 43.04 -10.30 -44.03
C LYS A 227 44.49 -10.58 -44.45
N PRO A 228 44.98 -11.83 -44.42
CA PRO A 228 46.29 -12.13 -44.98
C PRO A 228 46.24 -11.88 -46.50
N GLN A 229 47.09 -10.98 -47.01
CA GLN A 229 47.37 -10.90 -48.44
C GLN A 229 47.92 -12.25 -48.86
N ARG A 230 47.12 -13.03 -49.59
CA ARG A 230 47.62 -14.14 -50.40
C ARG A 230 48.47 -13.54 -51.50
N ASN A 231 49.78 -13.54 -51.31
CA ASN A 231 50.72 -13.37 -52.41
C ASN A 231 50.75 -14.69 -53.19
N PHE A 232 50.49 -14.56 -54.49
CA PHE A 232 50.54 -15.63 -55.49
C PHE A 232 51.95 -16.18 -55.68
#